data_AF-A0A847YX18-F1
#
_entry.id   AF-A0A847YX18-F1
#
_cell.length_a   1.000
_cell.length_b   1.000
_cell.length_c   1.000
_cell.angle_alpha   90.00
_cell.angle_beta   90.00
_cell.angle_gamma   90.00
#
_symmetry.space_group_name_H-M   'P 1'
#
loop_
_entity.id
_entity.type
_entity.pdbx_description
1 polymer ?
#
loop_
_entity_poly.entity_id
_entity_poly.type
_entity_poly.pdbx_seq_one_letter_code
_entity_poly.pdbx_strand_id
1 'polypeptide(L)'
;MQSVWQVKSHLKPDTKNRLQAIIDALLKNRGLSSKQDQEVFFQKAKLEDISIEKLAIPKTQITKVLKRLEKALKNKEKIVIYGDYDADGITATAIMWETLHALGFKVMPFLPHREEQGYGLKPDGIDAVIKQLGKPDLLMTVDNGIVAFEGVQHANKLGIDVIITDHHEAHHTSHKYPENKVKTKATYPDALAVIHSIQTAGAGVSFLLAKKIWQHFKGQKPNFLENLLELATIGIIADIIPLLGINRQIVSLGLKLLAKTSRPGLKALMTEAQIDLNADLNTYHVGFIIAPRLNATGRLEHSLNSLRLLCTKDQGKAIRLALDLGSINKTRQGLTKQSLDNALKLFTDKEHLEKLLITDSTTYNPGVIGLIAGKLTEQFHRPAIVMATLDGVAKGSVRSVPGVDIIALLREFEEEFLELGGHPMAAGFSLETDKIATVSHKLQARAEEIIDGKLLVPTLEADLELDFNDLSFDLYHDLEKFAPFGLANSRPVFITRNVQVESLRPVGQQAKHLKLTLHQQSLNSNIDAIYFSAGDWLSNLQQGDTTDIAYQLDLNTWNGNQSLQLIIKDIKKVD
;
A
#
# COMPACT_ATOMS: atom_id res chain seq x y z
N MET A 1 7.34 -25.69 3.38
CA MET A 1 6.54 -26.13 2.21
C MET A 1 7.12 -25.46 0.97
N GLN A 2 7.32 -26.22 -0.12
CA GLN A 2 7.75 -25.63 -1.39
C GLN A 2 6.57 -24.88 -2.03
N SER A 3 6.86 -23.74 -2.67
CA SER A 3 5.83 -22.97 -3.36
C SER A 3 5.39 -23.65 -4.66
N VAL A 4 4.15 -23.45 -5.09
CA VAL A 4 3.71 -23.81 -6.45
C VAL A 4 4.07 -22.68 -7.40
N TRP A 5 4.72 -23.00 -8.51
CA TRP A 5 5.10 -22.00 -9.51
C TRP A 5 4.05 -21.96 -10.61
N GLN A 6 3.54 -20.77 -10.92
CA GLN A 6 2.58 -20.53 -12.00
C GLN A 6 3.16 -19.55 -13.00
N VAL A 7 3.26 -19.96 -14.27
CA VAL A 7 3.77 -19.11 -15.35
C VAL A 7 2.60 -18.44 -16.06
N LYS A 8 2.60 -17.10 -16.14
CA LYS A 8 1.50 -16.33 -16.72
C LYS A 8 1.42 -16.45 -18.25
N SER A 9 2.57 -16.46 -18.91
CA SER A 9 2.68 -16.51 -20.36
C SER A 9 3.78 -17.46 -20.82
N HIS A 10 3.62 -18.03 -22.01
CA HIS A 10 4.61 -18.89 -22.63
C HIS A 10 4.99 -18.32 -24.00
N LEU A 11 6.30 -18.27 -24.27
CA LEU A 11 6.83 -17.91 -25.58
C LEU A 11 7.15 -19.17 -26.38
N LYS A 12 6.90 -19.13 -27.70
CA LYS A 12 7.32 -20.22 -28.59
C LYS A 12 8.84 -20.19 -28.77
N PRO A 13 9.54 -21.34 -28.80
CA PRO A 13 10.99 -21.38 -28.99
C PRO A 13 11.47 -20.56 -30.20
N ASP A 14 10.79 -20.69 -31.35
CA ASP A 14 11.20 -20.08 -32.63
C ASP A 14 10.68 -18.65 -32.85
N THR A 15 10.38 -17.91 -31.78
CA THR A 15 9.84 -16.56 -31.90
C THR A 15 10.88 -15.60 -32.50
N LYS A 16 10.58 -15.05 -33.69
CA LYS A 16 11.39 -13.98 -34.28
C LYS A 16 11.35 -12.74 -33.39
N ASN A 17 12.50 -12.07 -33.22
CA ASN A 17 12.67 -10.93 -32.33
C ASN A 17 12.26 -11.25 -30.88
N ARG A 18 13.02 -12.16 -30.25
CA ARG A 18 12.73 -12.74 -28.94
C ARG A 18 12.64 -11.70 -27.83
N LEU A 19 13.49 -10.67 -27.85
CA LEU A 19 13.44 -9.54 -26.92
C LEU A 19 12.07 -8.83 -26.97
N GLN A 20 11.61 -8.42 -28.15
CA GLN A 20 10.31 -7.75 -28.29
C GLN A 20 9.16 -8.64 -27.81
N ALA A 21 9.21 -9.94 -28.10
CA ALA A 21 8.18 -10.88 -27.66
C ALA A 21 8.11 -11.02 -26.12
N ILE A 22 9.25 -10.95 -25.43
CA ILE A 22 9.30 -10.88 -23.97
C ILE A 22 8.60 -9.61 -23.48
N ILE A 23 8.93 -8.45 -24.04
CA ILE A 23 8.33 -7.17 -23.66
C ILE A 23 6.80 -7.17 -23.91
N ASP A 24 6.36 -7.67 -25.06
CA ASP A 24 4.93 -7.76 -25.41
C ASP A 24 4.16 -8.67 -24.45
N ALA A 25 4.75 -9.82 -24.08
CA ALA A 25 4.15 -10.72 -23.10
C ALA A 25 4.05 -10.08 -21.71
N LEU A 26 5.09 -9.33 -21.30
CA LEU A 26 5.07 -8.59 -20.03
C LEU A 26 3.99 -7.50 -20.01
N LEU A 27 3.79 -6.78 -21.11
CA LEU A 27 2.72 -5.79 -21.24
C LEU A 27 1.34 -6.46 -21.19
N LYS A 28 1.17 -7.58 -21.90
CA LYS A 28 -0.06 -8.37 -21.88
C LYS A 28 -0.39 -8.91 -20.49
N ASN A 29 0.60 -9.42 -19.75
CA ASN A 29 0.44 -9.88 -18.36
C ASN A 29 -0.04 -8.76 -17.40
N ARG A 30 0.12 -7.49 -17.79
CA ARG A 30 -0.36 -6.30 -17.06
C ARG A 30 -1.69 -5.77 -17.59
N GLY A 31 -2.35 -6.50 -18.49
CA GLY A 31 -3.60 -6.09 -19.13
C GLY A 31 -3.44 -5.08 -20.25
N LEU A 32 -2.21 -4.74 -20.67
CA LEU A 32 -1.92 -3.72 -21.68
C LEU A 32 -1.84 -4.34 -23.09
N SER A 33 -3.00 -4.75 -23.60
CA SER A 33 -3.07 -5.51 -24.87
C SER A 33 -3.15 -4.62 -26.12
N SER A 34 -3.62 -3.37 -26.00
CA SER A 34 -3.74 -2.49 -27.16
C SER A 34 -2.45 -1.68 -27.38
N LYS A 35 -2.16 -1.37 -28.66
CA LYS A 35 -1.01 -0.53 -29.01
C LYS A 35 -1.06 0.84 -28.29
N GLN A 36 -2.25 1.41 -28.17
CA GLN A 36 -2.47 2.67 -27.47
C GLN A 36 -2.12 2.56 -25.97
N ASP A 37 -2.53 1.48 -25.29
CA ASP A 37 -2.21 1.28 -23.88
C ASP A 37 -0.70 1.14 -23.65
N GLN A 38 0.00 0.45 -24.56
CA GLN A 38 1.45 0.28 -24.50
C GLN A 38 2.19 1.59 -24.75
N GLU A 39 1.77 2.37 -25.75
CA GLU A 39 2.33 3.70 -26.02
C GLU A 39 2.13 4.62 -24.81
N VAL A 40 0.94 4.64 -24.21
CA VAL A 40 0.63 5.42 -23.01
C VAL A 40 1.44 4.94 -21.79
N PHE A 41 1.69 3.64 -21.66
CA PHE A 41 2.45 3.07 -20.53
C PHE A 41 3.91 3.51 -20.50
N PHE A 42 4.56 3.62 -21.67
CA PHE A 42 5.94 4.10 -21.80
C PHE A 42 6.04 5.61 -22.05
N GLN A 43 4.92 6.29 -22.28
CA GLN A 43 4.90 7.75 -22.45
C GLN A 43 5.45 8.44 -21.20
N LYS A 44 6.37 9.38 -21.40
CA LYS A 44 6.88 10.24 -20.33
C LYS A 44 5.72 11.06 -19.75
N ALA A 45 5.41 10.82 -18.48
CA ALA A 45 4.36 11.53 -17.76
C ALA A 45 4.64 13.04 -17.69
N LYS A 46 3.60 13.84 -17.94
CA LYS A 46 3.59 15.29 -17.81
C LYS A 46 2.46 15.72 -16.88
N LEU A 47 2.65 16.84 -16.20
CA LEU A 47 1.67 17.36 -15.25
C LEU A 47 0.34 17.68 -15.95
N GLU A 48 0.35 18.17 -17.19
CA GLU A 48 -0.84 18.52 -17.96
C GLU A 48 -1.76 17.31 -18.18
N ASP A 49 -1.17 16.14 -18.44
CA ASP A 49 -1.89 14.89 -18.76
C ASP A 49 -2.57 14.25 -17.54
N ILE A 50 -2.19 14.65 -16.33
CA ILE A 50 -2.72 14.11 -15.07
C ILE A 50 -3.98 14.88 -14.69
N SER A 51 -5.17 14.32 -14.91
CA SER A 51 -6.43 15.07 -14.76
C SER A 51 -7.56 14.27 -14.10
N ILE A 52 -8.41 14.98 -13.34
CA ILE A 52 -9.52 14.39 -12.58
C ILE A 52 -10.58 13.73 -13.48
N GLU A 53 -10.67 14.16 -14.74
CA GLU A 53 -11.59 13.59 -15.72
C GLU A 53 -11.32 12.10 -16.02
N LYS A 54 -10.11 11.60 -15.69
CA LYS A 54 -9.76 10.17 -15.80
C LYS A 54 -10.40 9.30 -14.69
N LEU A 55 -10.89 9.89 -13.60
CA LEU A 55 -11.42 9.15 -12.45
C LEU A 55 -12.91 8.77 -12.56
N ALA A 56 -13.56 9.06 -13.69
CA ALA A 56 -15.00 8.85 -13.91
C ALA A 56 -15.91 9.56 -12.89
N ILE A 57 -15.44 10.63 -12.25
CA ILE A 57 -16.21 11.42 -11.30
C ILE A 57 -17.23 12.29 -12.07
N PRO A 58 -18.52 12.32 -11.68
CA PRO A 58 -19.51 13.14 -12.36
C PRO A 58 -19.13 14.63 -12.32
N LYS A 59 -19.11 15.28 -13.49
CA LYS A 59 -18.80 16.72 -13.61
C LYS A 59 -19.66 17.60 -12.70
N THR A 60 -20.92 17.19 -12.48
CA THR A 60 -21.86 17.88 -11.58
C THR A 60 -21.37 17.94 -10.14
N GLN A 61 -20.71 16.88 -9.64
CA GLN A 61 -20.14 16.85 -8.29
C GLN A 61 -18.99 17.84 -8.16
N ILE A 62 -18.08 17.85 -9.14
CA ILE A 62 -16.97 18.81 -9.21
C ILE A 62 -17.52 20.25 -9.23
N THR A 63 -18.54 20.53 -10.06
CA THR A 63 -19.18 21.86 -10.10
C THR A 63 -19.79 22.26 -8.76
N LYS A 64 -20.42 21.33 -8.03
CA LYS A 64 -20.96 21.61 -6.68
C LYS A 64 -19.85 22.01 -5.70
N VAL A 65 -18.71 21.30 -5.72
CA VAL A 65 -17.54 21.64 -4.89
C VAL A 65 -17.05 23.06 -5.21
N LEU A 66 -16.83 23.38 -6.49
CA LEU A 66 -16.33 24.69 -6.91
C LEU A 66 -17.28 25.82 -6.47
N LYS A 67 -18.59 25.69 -6.75
CA LYS A 67 -19.60 26.68 -6.32
C LYS A 67 -19.65 26.85 -4.81
N ARG A 68 -19.50 25.75 -4.06
CA ARG A 68 -19.50 25.80 -2.60
C ARG A 68 -18.27 26.53 -2.05
N LEU A 69 -17.11 26.32 -2.67
CA LEU A 69 -15.88 27.02 -2.32
C LEU A 69 -15.96 28.51 -2.71
N GLU A 70 -16.56 28.88 -3.83
CA GLU A 70 -16.81 30.28 -4.18
C GLU A 70 -17.63 31.00 -3.10
N LYS A 71 -18.71 30.36 -2.64
CA LYS A 71 -19.52 30.85 -1.51
C LYS A 71 -18.67 31.01 -0.25
N ALA A 72 -17.88 29.99 0.11
CA ALA A 72 -17.05 30.04 1.31
C ALA A 72 -16.02 31.17 1.27
N LEU A 73 -15.37 31.37 0.11
CA LEU A 73 -14.38 32.44 -0.07
C LEU A 73 -15.02 33.82 0.04
N LYS A 74 -16.18 34.03 -0.62
CA LYS A 74 -16.92 35.29 -0.58
C LYS A 74 -17.37 35.65 0.84
N ASN A 75 -17.86 34.66 1.58
CA ASN A 75 -18.43 34.84 2.91
C ASN A 75 -17.39 34.72 4.04
N LYS A 76 -16.12 34.43 3.72
CA LYS A 76 -15.05 34.14 4.69
C LYS A 76 -15.42 33.03 5.68
N GLU A 77 -16.14 32.03 5.18
CA GLU A 77 -16.60 30.87 5.94
C GLU A 77 -15.42 30.00 6.39
N LYS A 78 -15.58 29.37 7.54
CA LYS A 78 -14.59 28.47 8.11
C LYS A 78 -14.71 27.07 7.51
N ILE A 79 -13.62 26.59 6.95
CA ILE A 79 -13.49 25.25 6.37
C ILE A 79 -12.63 24.37 7.28
N VAL A 80 -13.05 23.13 7.50
CA VAL A 80 -12.22 22.10 8.12
C VAL A 80 -11.96 20.97 7.13
N ILE A 81 -10.69 20.59 6.95
CA ILE A 81 -10.28 19.39 6.22
C ILE A 81 -10.18 18.25 7.23
N TYR A 82 -11.04 17.25 7.12
CA TYR A 82 -11.09 16.08 8.01
C TYR A 82 -10.39 14.89 7.34
N GLY A 83 -9.15 14.62 7.74
CA GLY A 83 -8.31 13.58 7.15
C GLY A 83 -8.37 12.24 7.87
N ASP A 84 -7.48 11.33 7.44
CA ASP A 84 -7.16 10.09 8.16
C ASP A 84 -5.72 10.11 8.71
N TYR A 85 -5.42 9.19 9.63
CA TYR A 85 -4.18 9.16 10.42
C TYR A 85 -3.02 8.40 9.77
N ASP A 86 -3.22 7.78 8.60
CA ASP A 86 -2.16 7.13 7.85
C ASP A 86 -1.53 8.05 6.78
N ALA A 87 -0.51 7.57 6.09
CA ALA A 87 0.28 8.37 5.17
C ALA A 87 -0.56 8.86 3.97
N ASP A 88 -1.57 8.12 3.54
CA ASP A 88 -2.45 8.57 2.46
C ASP A 88 -3.35 9.71 2.98
N GLY A 89 -4.06 9.50 4.09
CA GLY A 89 -4.89 10.53 4.71
C GLY A 89 -4.12 11.78 5.14
N ILE A 90 -2.91 11.62 5.68
CA ILE A 90 -2.03 12.73 6.07
C ILE A 90 -1.60 13.53 4.84
N THR A 91 -1.19 12.87 3.76
CA THR A 91 -0.75 13.55 2.52
C THR A 91 -1.92 14.18 1.78
N ALA A 92 -3.08 13.51 1.73
CA ALA A 92 -4.35 14.04 1.22
C ALA A 92 -4.76 15.32 1.95
N THR A 93 -4.67 15.31 3.28
CA THR A 93 -4.94 16.47 4.14
C THR A 93 -3.98 17.63 3.85
N ALA A 94 -2.68 17.34 3.76
CA ALA A 94 -1.67 18.35 3.43
C ALA A 94 -1.95 18.99 2.06
N ILE A 95 -2.30 18.18 1.06
CA ILE A 95 -2.61 18.64 -0.30
C ILE A 95 -3.79 19.60 -0.30
N MET A 96 -4.92 19.20 0.30
CA MET A 96 -6.13 19.99 0.28
C MET A 96 -5.99 21.26 1.13
N TRP A 97 -5.38 21.14 2.32
CA TRP A 97 -5.13 22.27 3.20
C TRP A 97 -4.20 23.30 2.54
N GLU A 98 -3.06 22.89 1.99
CA GLU A 98 -2.14 23.83 1.31
C GLU A 98 -2.81 24.53 0.13
N THR A 99 -3.65 23.82 -0.62
CA THR A 99 -4.41 24.37 -1.75
C THR A 99 -5.37 25.46 -1.31
N LEU A 100 -6.27 25.16 -0.37
CA LEU A 100 -7.25 26.14 0.10
C LEU A 100 -6.58 27.28 0.87
N HIS A 101 -5.57 27.00 1.68
CA HIS A 101 -4.86 28.03 2.42
C HIS A 101 -4.14 29.02 1.46
N ALA A 102 -3.44 28.51 0.44
CA ALA A 102 -2.78 29.35 -0.56
C ALA A 102 -3.75 30.18 -1.41
N LEU A 103 -5.01 29.73 -1.54
CA LEU A 103 -6.09 30.48 -2.19
C LEU A 103 -6.76 31.52 -1.29
N GLY A 104 -6.38 31.60 0.00
CA GLY A 104 -6.86 32.61 0.95
C GLY A 104 -8.09 32.19 1.76
N PHE A 105 -8.44 30.90 1.77
CA PHE A 105 -9.54 30.39 2.58
C PHE A 105 -9.18 30.35 4.08
N LYS A 106 -10.18 30.53 4.95
CA LYS A 106 -10.07 30.26 6.39
C LYS A 106 -10.21 28.76 6.63
N VAL A 107 -9.10 28.03 6.46
CA VAL A 107 -9.08 26.57 6.50
C VAL A 107 -8.15 26.02 7.57
N MET A 108 -8.61 25.00 8.30
CA MET A 108 -7.81 24.25 9.27
C MET A 108 -7.89 22.75 8.99
N PRO A 109 -6.78 22.00 9.11
CA PRO A 109 -6.85 20.55 9.05
C PRO A 109 -7.22 19.98 10.41
N PHE A 110 -7.82 18.79 10.40
CA PHE A 110 -8.12 17.97 11.56
C PHE A 110 -7.84 16.51 11.20
N LEU A 111 -7.11 15.80 12.07
CA LEU A 111 -6.88 14.36 11.94
C LEU A 111 -7.46 13.68 13.18
N PRO A 112 -8.28 12.62 13.04
CA PRO A 112 -8.82 11.90 14.19
C PRO A 112 -7.73 11.13 14.94
N HIS A 113 -7.95 10.90 16.23
CA HIS A 113 -7.16 9.96 17.02
C HIS A 113 -7.70 8.55 16.82
N ARG A 114 -6.82 7.63 16.43
CA ARG A 114 -7.16 6.24 16.11
C ARG A 114 -7.87 5.51 17.25
N GLU A 115 -7.50 5.80 18.49
CA GLU A 115 -8.05 5.10 19.65
C GLU A 115 -9.30 5.77 20.23
N GLU A 116 -9.43 7.10 20.10
CA GLU A 116 -10.55 7.83 20.71
C GLU A 116 -11.72 7.95 19.75
N GLN A 117 -11.48 8.44 18.52
CA GLN A 117 -12.54 8.65 17.53
C GLN A 117 -12.62 7.49 16.52
N GLY A 118 -11.57 6.69 16.40
CA GLY A 118 -11.50 5.59 15.44
C GLY A 118 -11.34 6.07 14.00
N TYR A 119 -11.62 5.18 13.05
CA TYR A 119 -11.57 5.46 11.62
C TYR A 119 -12.87 6.09 11.10
N GLY A 120 -12.73 7.02 10.16
CA GLY A 120 -13.84 7.65 9.44
C GLY A 120 -14.51 8.84 10.16
N LEU A 121 -15.47 9.46 9.47
CA LEU A 121 -16.25 10.58 10.00
C LEU A 121 -17.43 10.06 10.85
N LYS A 122 -17.26 10.05 12.17
CA LYS A 122 -18.32 9.74 13.16
C LYS A 122 -18.85 11.02 13.83
N PRO A 123 -20.03 10.99 14.48
CA PRO A 123 -20.54 12.11 15.29
C PRO A 123 -19.51 12.67 16.28
N ASP A 124 -18.81 11.79 17.01
CA ASP A 124 -17.77 12.17 17.97
C ASP A 124 -16.60 12.93 17.32
N GLY A 125 -16.25 12.58 16.08
CA GLY A 125 -15.22 13.28 15.31
C GLY A 125 -15.64 14.72 14.96
N ILE A 126 -16.92 14.93 14.64
CA ILE A 126 -17.47 16.26 14.36
C ILE A 126 -17.51 17.09 15.65
N ASP A 127 -17.93 16.49 16.76
CA ASP A 127 -17.96 17.16 18.06
C ASP A 127 -16.54 17.54 18.53
N ALA A 128 -15.55 16.69 18.26
CA ALA A 128 -14.14 16.99 18.51
C ALA A 128 -13.66 18.19 17.65
N VAL A 129 -14.02 18.26 16.37
CA VAL A 129 -13.74 19.42 15.51
C VAL A 129 -14.33 20.70 16.11
N ILE A 130 -15.60 20.65 16.53
CA ILE A 130 -16.30 21.80 17.12
C ILE A 130 -15.61 22.23 18.43
N LYS A 131 -15.27 21.27 19.29
CA LYS A 131 -14.62 21.53 20.57
C LYS A 131 -13.23 22.15 20.40
N GLN A 132 -12.42 21.63 19.48
CA GLN A 132 -11.02 22.03 19.35
C GLN A 132 -10.82 23.27 18.48
N LEU A 133 -11.62 23.40 17.41
CA LEU A 133 -11.44 24.45 16.42
C LEU A 133 -12.60 25.45 16.41
N GLY A 134 -13.77 25.09 16.96
CA GLY A 134 -15.04 25.79 16.78
C GLY A 134 -15.84 25.24 15.59
N LYS A 135 -17.15 25.50 15.56
CA LYS A 135 -18.05 25.01 14.51
C LYS A 135 -17.62 25.50 13.10
N PRO A 136 -17.38 24.61 12.13
CA PRO A 136 -17.13 24.99 10.74
C PRO A 136 -18.44 25.25 9.98
N ASP A 137 -18.35 26.00 8.89
CA ASP A 137 -19.45 26.17 7.93
C ASP A 137 -19.42 25.07 6.85
N LEU A 138 -18.21 24.54 6.59
CA LEU A 138 -17.94 23.48 5.62
C LEU A 138 -16.92 22.50 6.20
N LEU A 139 -17.27 21.21 6.18
CA LEU A 139 -16.38 20.11 6.47
C LEU A 139 -16.09 19.36 5.16
N MET A 140 -14.81 19.17 4.83
CA MET A 140 -14.38 18.40 3.67
C MET A 140 -13.57 17.21 4.14
N THR A 141 -14.07 16.00 3.94
CA THR A 141 -13.30 14.80 4.25
C THR A 141 -12.29 14.53 3.13
N VAL A 142 -11.14 13.98 3.52
CA VAL A 142 -10.14 13.45 2.58
C VAL A 142 -9.73 12.06 3.04
N ASP A 143 -9.72 11.11 2.11
CA ASP A 143 -9.37 9.71 2.37
C ASP A 143 -10.32 8.97 3.33
N ASN A 144 -11.51 9.53 3.53
CA ASN A 144 -12.57 8.89 4.31
C ASN A 144 -13.93 9.51 3.99
N GLY A 145 -14.99 8.91 4.54
CA GLY A 145 -16.33 9.47 4.57
C GLY A 145 -17.32 8.81 3.63
N ILE A 146 -16.91 7.93 2.71
CA ILE A 146 -17.81 7.33 1.71
C ILE A 146 -18.91 6.44 2.31
N VAL A 147 -18.69 5.95 3.53
CA VAL A 147 -19.66 5.17 4.32
C VAL A 147 -20.13 5.90 5.60
N ALA A 148 -19.81 7.19 5.76
CA ALA A 148 -20.09 7.94 6.98
C ALA A 148 -21.52 8.51 7.06
N PHE A 149 -22.53 7.66 6.93
CA PHE A 149 -23.94 8.09 6.90
C PHE A 149 -24.35 8.85 8.16
N GLU A 150 -24.03 8.31 9.35
CA GLU A 150 -24.38 8.92 10.63
C GLU A 150 -23.62 10.22 10.88
N GLY A 151 -22.32 10.24 10.59
CA GLY A 151 -21.50 11.44 10.70
C GLY A 151 -22.03 12.58 9.81
N VAL A 152 -22.31 12.30 8.54
CA VAL A 152 -22.86 13.31 7.62
C VAL A 152 -24.25 13.78 8.09
N GLN A 153 -25.11 12.89 8.57
CA GLN A 153 -26.41 13.28 9.11
C GLN A 153 -26.27 14.18 10.33
N HIS A 154 -25.32 13.89 11.23
CA HIS A 154 -25.03 14.72 12.40
C HIS A 154 -24.53 16.11 12.00
N ALA A 155 -23.57 16.19 11.06
CA ALA A 155 -23.10 17.46 10.51
C ALA A 155 -24.23 18.29 9.90
N ASN A 156 -25.10 17.66 9.09
CA ASN A 156 -26.26 18.31 8.49
C ASN A 156 -27.24 18.84 9.53
N LYS A 157 -27.53 18.09 10.61
CA LYS A 157 -28.37 18.55 11.74
C LYS A 157 -27.78 19.77 12.44
N LEU A 158 -26.45 19.83 12.51
CA LEU A 158 -25.73 20.98 13.03
C LEU A 158 -25.63 22.13 12.02
N GLY A 159 -26.13 21.99 10.79
CA GLY A 159 -26.04 23.02 9.74
C GLY A 159 -24.63 23.21 9.19
N ILE A 160 -23.84 22.14 9.16
CA ILE A 160 -22.49 22.10 8.58
C ILE A 160 -22.60 21.43 7.21
N ASP A 161 -22.21 22.12 6.14
CA ASP A 161 -22.16 21.49 4.81
C ASP A 161 -21.02 20.46 4.78
N VAL A 162 -21.24 19.30 4.16
CA VAL A 162 -20.21 18.25 4.01
C VAL A 162 -19.86 17.99 2.54
N ILE A 163 -18.57 17.98 2.22
CA ILE A 163 -18.03 17.45 0.96
C ILE A 163 -17.21 16.20 1.28
N ILE A 164 -17.48 15.10 0.59
CA ILE A 164 -16.71 13.86 0.75
C ILE A 164 -15.71 13.74 -0.38
N THR A 165 -14.43 13.48 -0.06
CA THR A 165 -13.45 13.01 -1.04
C THR A 165 -12.78 11.73 -0.56
N ASP A 166 -12.96 10.63 -1.28
CA ASP A 166 -12.60 9.30 -0.80
C ASP A 166 -12.28 8.35 -1.98
N HIS A 167 -11.65 7.22 -1.67
CA HIS A 167 -11.35 6.15 -2.61
C HIS A 167 -11.72 4.74 -2.11
N HIS A 168 -12.16 4.61 -0.86
CA HIS A 168 -12.57 3.34 -0.27
C HIS A 168 -13.82 2.76 -0.96
N GLU A 169 -14.03 1.45 -0.83
CA GLU A 169 -15.22 0.79 -1.36
C GLU A 169 -16.51 1.38 -0.77
N ALA A 170 -17.43 1.79 -1.65
CA ALA A 170 -18.69 2.38 -1.24
C ALA A 170 -19.66 1.30 -0.72
N HIS A 171 -20.60 1.71 0.13
CA HIS A 171 -21.69 0.81 0.53
C HIS A 171 -22.57 0.47 -0.67
N HIS A 172 -22.90 -0.81 -0.84
CA HIS A 172 -23.75 -1.30 -1.93
C HIS A 172 -25.06 -1.87 -1.40
N THR A 173 -26.19 -1.33 -1.88
CA THR A 173 -27.50 -1.97 -1.63
C THR A 173 -27.75 -3.03 -2.70
N SER A 174 -27.97 -4.28 -2.27
CA SER A 174 -28.37 -5.36 -3.14
C SER A 174 -29.88 -5.30 -3.38
N HIS A 175 -30.28 -5.00 -4.62
CA HIS A 175 -31.67 -5.23 -5.05
C HIS A 175 -31.71 -6.63 -5.67
N LYS A 176 -32.37 -7.58 -5.00
CA LYS A 176 -32.70 -8.89 -5.60
C LYS A 176 -33.79 -8.64 -6.65
N TYR A 177 -33.41 -8.56 -7.92
CA TYR A 177 -34.35 -8.70 -9.03
C TYR A 177 -34.59 -10.20 -9.28
N PRO A 178 -35.81 -10.61 -9.64
CA PRO A 178 -36.01 -11.93 -10.25
C PRO A 178 -35.22 -11.93 -11.57
N GLU A 179 -34.44 -12.99 -11.80
CA GLU A 179 -33.34 -13.12 -12.77
C GLU A 179 -31.97 -12.67 -12.24
N ASN A 180 -31.09 -13.67 -12.06
CA ASN A 180 -29.69 -13.71 -11.56
C ASN A 180 -28.69 -12.60 -12.02
N LYS A 181 -29.06 -11.32 -11.96
CA LYS A 181 -28.17 -10.17 -12.13
C LYS A 181 -28.36 -9.23 -10.94
N VAL A 182 -27.56 -9.40 -9.90
CA VAL A 182 -27.47 -8.43 -8.81
C VAL A 182 -26.83 -7.17 -9.37
N LYS A 183 -27.62 -6.15 -9.72
CA LYS A 183 -27.12 -4.80 -9.96
C LYS A 183 -26.99 -4.12 -8.60
N THR A 184 -25.78 -4.04 -8.08
CA THR A 184 -25.49 -3.21 -6.90
C THR A 184 -25.46 -1.74 -7.34
N LYS A 185 -26.21 -0.88 -6.65
CA LYS A 185 -26.08 0.57 -6.78
C LYS A 185 -25.31 1.08 -5.57
N ALA A 186 -24.19 1.75 -5.81
CA ALA A 186 -23.46 2.43 -4.75
C ALA A 186 -24.40 3.45 -4.08
N THR A 187 -24.47 3.40 -2.76
CA THR A 187 -25.19 4.33 -1.90
C THR A 187 -24.20 5.22 -1.20
N TYR A 188 -24.44 6.53 -1.24
CA TYR A 188 -23.57 7.54 -0.64
C TYR A 188 -24.32 8.30 0.46
N PRO A 189 -23.62 8.81 1.47
CA PRO A 189 -24.21 9.73 2.45
C PRO A 189 -24.82 10.96 1.78
N ASP A 190 -25.79 11.59 2.44
CA ASP A 190 -26.44 12.83 1.98
C ASP A 190 -25.53 14.07 2.18
N ALA A 191 -24.37 14.02 1.55
CA ALA A 191 -23.39 15.09 1.51
C ALA A 191 -23.71 16.06 0.37
N LEU A 192 -23.28 17.33 0.51
CA LEU A 192 -23.46 18.35 -0.52
C LEU A 192 -22.85 17.90 -1.86
N ALA A 193 -21.63 17.34 -1.79
CA ALA A 193 -20.94 16.77 -2.94
C ALA A 193 -20.10 15.55 -2.54
N VAL A 194 -19.96 14.61 -3.48
CA VAL A 194 -19.17 13.37 -3.31
C VAL A 194 -18.19 13.24 -4.48
N ILE A 195 -16.90 13.26 -4.16
CA ILE A 195 -15.77 13.09 -5.08
C ILE A 195 -15.13 11.74 -4.76
N HIS A 196 -15.63 10.69 -5.39
CA HIS A 196 -15.27 9.31 -5.05
C HIS A 196 -14.71 8.57 -6.28
N SER A 197 -13.57 7.89 -6.10
CA SER A 197 -13.02 7.00 -7.12
C SER A 197 -12.07 5.98 -6.51
N ILE A 198 -12.32 4.69 -6.74
CA ILE A 198 -11.44 3.57 -6.33
C ILE A 198 -10.18 3.42 -7.22
N GLN A 199 -10.04 4.27 -8.25
CA GLN A 199 -8.94 4.13 -9.23
C GLN A 199 -7.60 4.66 -8.73
N THR A 200 -7.58 5.41 -7.63
CA THR A 200 -6.39 6.03 -7.04
C THR A 200 -6.56 6.12 -5.53
N ALA A 201 -5.50 6.48 -4.79
CA ALA A 201 -5.57 6.67 -3.34
C ALA A 201 -6.27 7.99 -2.98
N GLY A 202 -6.66 8.18 -1.71
CA GLY A 202 -7.20 9.43 -1.18
C GLY A 202 -6.33 10.65 -1.47
N ALA A 203 -5.00 10.53 -1.40
CA ALA A 203 -4.08 11.60 -1.80
C ALA A 203 -4.09 11.86 -3.32
N GLY A 204 -4.31 10.82 -4.13
CA GLY A 204 -4.49 10.93 -5.58
C GLY A 204 -5.78 11.69 -5.93
N VAL A 205 -6.90 11.33 -5.30
CA VAL A 205 -8.18 12.05 -5.44
C VAL A 205 -8.02 13.50 -5.02
N SER A 206 -7.40 13.73 -3.86
CA SER A 206 -7.16 15.06 -3.31
C SER A 206 -6.29 15.93 -4.22
N PHE A 207 -5.23 15.38 -4.79
CA PHE A 207 -4.36 16.08 -5.73
C PHE A 207 -5.10 16.47 -7.01
N LEU A 208 -5.85 15.54 -7.59
CA LEU A 208 -6.58 15.79 -8.82
C LEU A 208 -7.69 16.84 -8.63
N LEU A 209 -8.37 16.80 -7.48
CA LEU A 209 -9.35 17.82 -7.11
C LEU A 209 -8.67 19.17 -6.81
N ALA A 210 -7.57 19.18 -6.06
CA ALA A 210 -6.78 20.37 -5.75
C ALA A 210 -6.28 21.06 -7.03
N LYS A 211 -5.80 20.28 -8.02
CA LYS A 211 -5.42 20.80 -9.34
C LYS A 211 -6.60 21.50 -10.02
N LYS A 212 -7.80 20.90 -9.99
CA LYS A 212 -9.01 21.49 -10.58
C LYS A 212 -9.44 22.78 -9.86
N ILE A 213 -9.42 22.77 -8.52
CA ILE A 213 -9.72 23.94 -7.69
C ILE A 213 -8.72 25.07 -8.00
N TRP A 214 -7.42 24.76 -8.01
CA TRP A 214 -6.38 25.74 -8.29
C TRP A 214 -6.54 26.40 -9.67
N GLN A 215 -6.79 25.59 -10.70
CA GLN A 215 -7.05 26.08 -12.05
C GLN A 215 -8.25 27.03 -12.11
N HIS A 216 -9.32 26.72 -11.36
CA HIS A 216 -10.52 27.55 -11.28
C HIS A 216 -10.26 28.92 -10.65
N PHE A 217 -9.47 29.00 -9.57
CA PHE A 217 -9.26 30.25 -8.83
C PHE A 217 -8.01 31.05 -9.22
N LYS A 218 -6.97 30.42 -9.76
CA LYS A 218 -5.64 31.06 -10.01
C LYS A 218 -5.01 30.71 -11.36
N GLY A 219 -5.59 29.81 -12.15
CA GLY A 219 -5.01 29.34 -13.42
C GLY A 219 -3.89 28.31 -13.22
N GLN A 220 -3.07 28.10 -14.25
CA GLN A 220 -2.06 27.02 -14.28
C GLN A 220 -0.68 27.52 -13.83
N LYS A 221 -0.35 27.37 -12.53
CA LYS A 221 1.02 27.62 -12.02
C LYS A 221 1.69 26.28 -11.69
N PRO A 222 2.70 25.82 -12.47
CA PRO A 222 3.24 24.46 -12.37
C PRO A 222 3.92 24.17 -11.03
N ASN A 223 4.79 25.05 -10.54
CA ASN A 223 5.59 24.79 -9.33
C ASN A 223 4.74 24.49 -8.08
N PHE A 224 3.56 25.12 -7.94
CA PHE A 224 2.68 24.83 -6.82
C PHE A 224 2.11 23.42 -6.91
N LEU A 225 1.64 23.03 -8.09
CA LEU A 225 1.05 21.71 -8.34
C LEU A 225 2.09 20.59 -8.28
N GLU A 226 3.32 20.82 -8.73
CA GLU A 226 4.42 19.86 -8.61
C GLU A 226 4.71 19.51 -7.14
N ASN A 227 4.75 20.52 -6.25
CA ASN A 227 4.93 20.30 -4.81
C ASN A 227 3.79 19.48 -4.16
N LEU A 228 2.58 19.51 -4.74
CA LEU A 228 1.45 18.69 -4.28
C LEU A 228 1.52 17.28 -4.86
N LEU A 229 2.04 17.12 -6.08
CA LEU A 229 2.22 15.82 -6.74
C LEU A 229 3.24 14.94 -5.98
N GLU A 230 4.26 15.56 -5.37
CA GLU A 230 5.20 14.88 -4.44
C GLU A 230 4.45 14.19 -3.29
N LEU A 231 3.48 14.87 -2.68
CA LEU A 231 2.68 14.33 -1.58
C LEU A 231 1.73 13.23 -2.06
N ALA A 232 1.09 13.42 -3.22
CA ALA A 232 0.20 12.43 -3.82
C ALA A 232 0.95 11.12 -4.13
N THR A 233 2.21 11.23 -4.54
CA THR A 233 3.10 10.07 -4.79
C THR A 233 3.36 9.28 -3.52
N ILE A 234 3.54 9.97 -2.38
CA ILE A 234 3.73 9.29 -1.09
C ILE A 234 2.46 8.53 -0.70
N GLY A 235 1.28 9.16 -0.78
CA GLY A 235 0.01 8.52 -0.46
C GLY A 235 -0.29 7.29 -1.34
N ILE A 236 -0.17 7.44 -2.67
CA ILE A 236 -0.42 6.34 -3.63
C ILE A 236 0.49 5.13 -3.39
N ILE A 237 1.78 5.35 -3.08
CA ILE A 237 2.70 4.25 -2.80
C ILE A 237 2.42 3.65 -1.41
N ALA A 238 2.10 4.48 -0.42
CA ALA A 238 1.83 4.04 0.95
C ALA A 238 0.56 3.17 1.05
N ASP A 239 -0.45 3.49 0.23
CA ASP A 239 -1.73 2.79 0.20
C ASP A 239 -1.75 1.59 -0.77
N ILE A 240 -0.60 1.28 -1.40
CA ILE A 240 -0.41 0.08 -2.23
C ILE A 240 -1.44 -0.01 -3.37
N ILE A 241 -1.75 1.12 -4.01
CA ILE A 241 -2.65 1.17 -5.16
C ILE A 241 -1.97 0.63 -6.44
N PRO A 242 -2.70 0.00 -7.37
CA PRO A 242 -2.15 -0.45 -8.65
C PRO A 242 -1.38 0.66 -9.41
N LEU A 243 -0.11 0.41 -9.73
CA LEU A 243 0.78 1.35 -10.44
C LEU A 243 0.67 1.22 -11.96
N LEU A 244 -0.56 1.34 -12.44
CA LEU A 244 -0.93 1.45 -13.86
C LEU A 244 -1.67 2.76 -14.10
N GLY A 245 -1.91 3.10 -15.37
CA GLY A 245 -2.73 4.25 -15.76
C GLY A 245 -2.32 5.57 -15.07
N ILE A 246 -3.29 6.23 -14.42
CA ILE A 246 -3.09 7.53 -13.78
C ILE A 246 -2.12 7.47 -12.59
N ASN A 247 -2.11 6.38 -11.82
CA ASN A 247 -1.21 6.21 -10.68
C ASN A 247 0.24 6.07 -11.15
N ARG A 248 0.47 5.32 -12.23
CA ARG A 248 1.79 5.25 -12.87
C ARG A 248 2.26 6.64 -13.32
N GLN A 249 1.38 7.44 -13.92
CA GLN A 249 1.72 8.79 -14.37
C GLN A 249 2.11 9.69 -13.19
N ILE A 250 1.30 9.68 -12.12
CA ILE A 250 1.56 10.43 -10.89
C ILE A 250 2.89 10.00 -10.28
N VAL A 251 3.09 8.70 -10.04
CA VAL A 251 4.26 8.19 -9.34
C VAL A 251 5.54 8.33 -10.17
N SER A 252 5.50 8.10 -11.48
CA SER A 252 6.67 8.24 -12.36
C SER A 252 7.21 9.68 -12.41
N LEU A 253 6.30 10.66 -12.47
CA LEU A 253 6.69 12.08 -12.42
C LEU A 253 7.04 12.50 -10.99
N GLY A 254 6.22 12.11 -10.02
CA GLY A 254 6.35 12.54 -8.64
C GLY A 254 7.56 11.97 -7.91
N LEU A 255 8.06 10.77 -8.25
CA LEU A 255 9.34 10.27 -7.71
C LEU A 255 10.51 11.17 -8.13
N LYS A 256 10.51 11.67 -9.37
CA LYS A 256 11.54 12.59 -9.88
C LYS A 256 11.48 13.96 -9.20
N LEU A 257 10.25 14.42 -8.91
CA LEU A 257 10.04 15.66 -8.15
C LEU A 257 10.46 15.48 -6.70
N LEU A 258 10.07 14.37 -6.07
CA LEU A 258 10.36 14.06 -4.68
C LEU A 258 11.86 13.96 -4.42
N ALA A 259 12.62 13.34 -5.33
CA ALA A 259 14.09 13.31 -5.27
C ALA A 259 14.72 14.72 -5.27
N LYS A 260 14.02 15.71 -5.84
CA LYS A 260 14.44 17.11 -5.93
C LYS A 260 13.62 18.04 -5.05
N THR A 261 12.88 17.49 -4.08
CA THR A 261 11.90 18.23 -3.29
C THR A 261 12.52 19.46 -2.64
N SER A 262 11.77 20.56 -2.58
CA SER A 262 12.15 21.76 -1.83
C SER A 262 11.57 21.80 -0.42
N ARG A 263 10.74 20.82 -0.05
CA ARG A 263 9.98 20.81 1.21
C ARG A 263 10.93 20.52 2.39
N PRO A 264 11.09 21.45 3.36
CA PRO A 264 12.01 21.25 4.49
C PRO A 264 11.73 19.96 5.27
N GLY A 265 10.45 19.64 5.48
CA GLY A 265 10.03 18.42 6.18
C GLY A 265 10.47 17.13 5.50
N LEU A 266 10.28 17.02 4.18
CA LEU A 266 10.67 15.81 3.43
C LEU A 266 12.19 15.66 3.37
N LYS A 267 12.94 16.76 3.18
CA LYS A 267 14.40 16.72 3.27
C LYS A 267 14.88 16.22 4.63
N ALA A 268 14.36 16.81 5.70
CA ALA A 268 14.72 16.41 7.06
C ALA A 268 14.39 14.95 7.35
N LEU A 269 13.23 14.47 6.89
CA LEU A 269 12.81 13.08 7.04
C LEU A 269 13.73 12.12 6.27
N MET A 270 14.08 12.45 5.02
CA MET A 270 14.99 11.63 4.20
C MET A 270 16.40 11.59 4.80
N THR A 271 16.91 12.72 5.31
CA THR A 271 18.19 12.78 6.03
C THR A 271 18.17 11.94 7.31
N GLU A 272 17.13 12.05 8.15
CA GLU A 272 16.98 11.20 9.33
C GLU A 272 16.96 9.72 8.94
N ALA A 273 16.31 9.42 7.83
CA ALA A 273 16.19 8.07 7.31
C ALA A 273 17.45 7.54 6.59
N GLN A 274 18.51 8.34 6.51
CA GLN A 274 19.76 8.01 5.81
C GLN A 274 19.55 7.71 4.32
N ILE A 275 18.55 8.35 3.70
CA ILE A 275 18.38 8.34 2.24
C ILE A 275 19.34 9.37 1.66
N ASP A 276 20.15 8.95 0.68
CA ASP A 276 21.00 9.87 -0.08
C ASP A 276 20.11 10.81 -0.91
N LEU A 277 20.21 12.10 -0.61
CA LEU A 277 19.45 13.16 -1.28
C LEU A 277 19.90 13.41 -2.72
N ASN A 278 21.02 12.82 -3.15
CA ASN A 278 21.52 12.92 -4.51
C ASN A 278 21.16 11.71 -5.37
N ALA A 279 20.60 10.66 -4.77
CA ALA A 279 20.20 9.45 -5.47
C ALA A 279 18.77 9.55 -6.01
N ASP A 280 18.48 8.78 -7.05
CA ASP A 280 17.11 8.61 -7.52
C ASP A 280 16.27 7.84 -6.48
N LEU A 281 15.02 8.28 -6.34
CA LEU A 281 14.05 7.59 -5.48
C LEU A 281 13.22 6.59 -6.28
N ASN A 282 12.88 5.49 -5.62
CA ASN A 282 12.00 4.46 -6.14
C ASN A 282 10.89 4.16 -5.13
N THR A 283 9.97 3.27 -5.50
CA THR A 283 8.84 2.88 -4.66
C THR A 283 9.27 2.22 -3.35
N TYR A 284 10.46 1.60 -3.29
CA TYR A 284 11.00 1.05 -2.04
C TYR A 284 11.31 2.16 -1.02
N HIS A 285 12.00 3.23 -1.43
CA HIS A 285 12.30 4.36 -0.56
C HIS A 285 11.02 4.96 0.03
N VAL A 286 9.98 5.12 -0.80
CA VAL A 286 8.71 5.69 -0.33
C VAL A 286 7.95 4.71 0.56
N GLY A 287 7.68 3.49 0.09
CA GLY A 287 6.82 2.52 0.77
C GLY A 287 7.42 1.89 2.03
N PHE A 288 8.74 1.73 2.09
CA PHE A 288 9.42 1.04 3.19
C PHE A 288 10.26 1.94 4.09
N ILE A 289 10.53 3.19 3.70
CA ILE A 289 11.36 4.11 4.50
C ILE A 289 10.59 5.37 4.90
N ILE A 290 9.99 6.09 3.94
CA ILE A 290 9.30 7.36 4.18
C ILE A 290 7.91 7.12 4.80
N ALA A 291 7.03 6.38 4.13
CA ALA A 291 5.66 6.15 4.58
C ALA A 291 5.58 5.50 5.98
N PRO A 292 6.43 4.51 6.35
CA PRO A 292 6.38 3.94 7.69
C PRO A 292 6.67 4.94 8.83
N ARG A 293 7.46 5.99 8.57
CA ARG A 293 7.74 7.05 9.55
C ARG A 293 6.54 7.97 9.74
N LEU A 294 5.87 8.34 8.64
CA LEU A 294 4.62 9.10 8.70
C LEU A 294 3.51 8.30 9.41
N ASN A 295 3.40 7.02 9.08
CA ASN A 295 2.44 6.09 9.70
C ASN A 295 2.73 5.80 11.17
N ALA A 296 3.98 5.93 11.63
CA ALA A 296 4.34 5.59 12.99
C ALA A 296 3.60 6.48 14.01
N THR A 297 3.39 7.76 13.69
CA THR A 297 2.65 8.67 14.57
C THR A 297 1.20 8.22 14.72
N GLY A 298 0.48 7.91 13.64
CA GLY A 298 -0.92 7.45 13.73
C GLY A 298 -1.11 6.08 14.37
N ARG A 299 -0.01 5.34 14.64
CA ARG A 299 -0.03 4.05 15.34
C ARG A 299 0.23 4.16 16.83
N LEU A 300 1.05 5.12 17.27
CA LEU A 300 1.51 5.22 18.65
C LEU A 300 1.09 6.52 19.35
N GLU A 301 0.77 7.58 18.60
CA GLU A 301 0.49 8.92 19.11
C GLU A 301 -0.55 9.63 18.20
N HIS A 302 -0.68 10.95 18.34
CA HIS A 302 -1.49 11.75 17.42
C HIS A 302 -0.73 12.05 16.12
N SER A 303 -1.35 11.75 14.97
CA SER A 303 -0.80 11.93 13.61
C SER A 303 -0.49 13.37 13.19
N LEU A 304 -0.85 14.38 14.01
CA LEU A 304 -0.73 15.79 13.66
C LEU A 304 0.73 16.24 13.44
N ASN A 305 1.70 15.59 14.09
CA ASN A 305 3.12 15.90 13.89
C ASN A 305 3.62 15.50 12.50
N SER A 306 3.11 14.40 11.92
CA SER A 306 3.40 14.03 10.53
C SER A 306 2.84 15.06 9.55
N LEU A 307 1.61 15.52 9.75
CA LEU A 307 1.05 16.62 8.94
C LEU A 307 1.86 17.91 9.09
N ARG A 308 2.21 18.31 10.32
CA ARG A 308 3.05 19.49 10.58
C ARG A 308 4.40 19.39 9.89
N LEU A 309 5.02 18.21 9.89
CA LEU A 309 6.28 17.98 9.19
C LEU A 309 6.12 18.22 7.69
N LEU A 310 5.08 17.67 7.06
CA LEU A 310 4.85 17.85 5.62
C LEU A 310 4.59 19.32 5.26
N CYS A 311 3.91 20.07 6.12
CA CYS A 311 3.44 21.44 5.85
C CYS A 311 4.42 22.55 6.29
N THR A 312 5.35 22.29 7.22
CA THR A 312 6.25 23.33 7.75
C THR A 312 7.16 23.94 6.68
N LYS A 313 7.37 25.25 6.78
CA LYS A 313 8.37 25.99 5.98
C LYS A 313 9.63 26.33 6.78
N ASP A 314 9.64 26.01 8.07
CA ASP A 314 10.75 26.26 8.99
C ASP A 314 11.66 25.02 9.05
N GLN A 315 12.93 25.21 8.71
CA GLN A 315 13.94 24.14 8.67
C GLN A 315 14.24 23.57 10.05
N GLY A 316 14.33 24.40 11.09
CA GLY A 316 14.61 23.94 12.45
C GLY A 316 13.47 23.08 13.00
N LYS A 317 12.22 23.52 12.78
CA LYS A 317 11.03 22.72 13.11
C LYS A 317 10.97 21.42 12.32
N ALA A 318 11.33 21.45 11.03
CA ALA A 318 11.37 20.26 10.20
C ALA A 318 12.35 19.21 10.74
N ILE A 319 13.56 19.61 11.12
CA ILE A 319 14.57 18.72 11.70
C ILE A 319 14.05 18.10 12.99
N ARG A 320 13.51 18.91 13.91
CA ARG A 320 12.97 18.41 15.17
C ARG A 320 11.85 17.39 14.95
N LEU A 321 10.86 17.74 14.12
CA LEU A 321 9.75 16.85 13.81
C LEU A 321 10.23 15.55 13.13
N ALA A 322 11.20 15.62 12.22
CA ALA A 322 11.76 14.43 11.57
C ALA A 322 12.46 13.50 12.58
N LEU A 323 13.21 14.05 13.53
CA LEU A 323 13.84 13.27 14.62
C LEU A 323 12.79 12.62 15.53
N ASP A 324 11.74 13.35 15.88
CA ASP A 324 10.64 12.84 16.69
C ASP A 324 9.95 11.66 15.97
N LEU A 325 9.59 11.82 14.70
CA LEU A 325 9.01 10.75 13.87
C LEU A 325 9.96 9.55 13.73
N GLY A 326 11.26 9.79 13.55
CA GLY A 326 12.28 8.75 13.49
C GLY A 326 12.36 7.93 14.78
N SER A 327 12.27 8.59 15.93
CA SER A 327 12.23 7.96 17.25
C SER A 327 10.97 7.10 17.43
N ILE A 328 9.79 7.66 17.15
CA ILE A 328 8.50 6.94 17.22
C ILE A 328 8.51 5.73 16.29
N ASN A 329 9.06 5.87 15.08
CA ASN A 329 9.22 4.79 14.12
C ASN A 329 10.10 3.65 14.65
N LYS A 330 11.23 3.97 15.31
CA LYS A 330 12.11 2.98 15.97
C LYS A 330 11.39 2.26 17.10
N THR A 331 10.68 2.98 17.96
CA THR A 331 9.85 2.39 19.03
C THR A 331 8.81 1.43 18.45
N ARG A 332 8.09 1.86 17.41
CA ARG A 332 7.10 1.04 16.69
C ARG A 332 7.72 -0.22 16.10
N GLN A 333 8.90 -0.14 15.51
CA GLN A 333 9.65 -1.31 15.01
C GLN A 333 10.03 -2.27 16.15
N GLY A 334 10.50 -1.74 17.28
CA GLY A 334 10.83 -2.52 18.48
C GLY A 334 9.63 -3.30 19.02
N LEU A 335 8.50 -2.62 19.24
CA LEU A 335 7.24 -3.24 19.68
C LEU A 335 6.76 -4.32 18.71
N THR A 336 6.83 -4.04 17.41
CA THR A 336 6.44 -5.00 16.36
C THR A 336 7.33 -6.25 16.43
N LYS A 337 8.67 -6.07 16.56
CA LYS A 337 9.61 -7.18 16.62
C LYS A 337 9.37 -8.05 17.85
N GLN A 338 9.32 -7.45 19.04
CA GLN A 338 9.10 -8.18 20.29
C GLN A 338 7.77 -8.96 20.26
N SER A 339 6.70 -8.33 19.80
CA SER A 339 5.38 -8.97 19.75
C SER A 339 5.31 -10.08 18.71
N LEU A 340 5.98 -9.90 17.56
CA LEU A 340 6.11 -10.93 16.54
C LEU A 340 6.93 -12.12 17.07
N ASP A 341 8.07 -11.90 17.70
CA ASP A 341 8.92 -12.97 18.24
C ASP A 341 8.14 -13.82 19.26
N ASN A 342 7.25 -13.20 20.06
CA ASN A 342 6.35 -13.91 20.95
C ASN A 342 5.26 -14.69 20.19
N ALA A 343 4.66 -14.09 19.17
CA ALA A 343 3.64 -14.76 18.35
C ALA A 343 4.20 -15.96 17.58
N LEU A 344 5.40 -15.83 17.01
CA LEU A 344 6.04 -16.90 16.22
C LEU A 344 6.30 -18.16 17.03
N LYS A 345 6.72 -18.02 18.30
CA LYS A 345 6.93 -19.16 19.21
C LYS A 345 5.71 -20.05 19.37
N LEU A 346 4.49 -19.53 19.18
CA LEU A 346 3.26 -20.31 19.28
C LEU A 346 3.04 -21.25 18.08
N PHE A 347 3.73 -21.00 16.97
CA PHE A 347 3.47 -21.65 15.68
C PHE A 347 4.70 -22.33 15.06
N THR A 348 5.92 -21.89 15.35
CA THR A 348 7.14 -22.37 14.65
C THR A 348 7.41 -23.87 14.84
N ASP A 349 7.10 -24.44 16.00
CA ASP A 349 7.43 -25.85 16.34
C ASP A 349 6.24 -26.81 16.22
N LYS A 350 5.10 -26.35 15.67
CA LYS A 350 3.92 -27.21 15.51
C LYS A 350 4.04 -28.10 14.26
N GLU A 351 3.89 -29.41 14.43
CA GLU A 351 3.78 -30.37 13.30
C GLU A 351 2.56 -30.08 12.42
N HIS A 352 1.46 -29.65 13.05
CA HIS A 352 0.22 -29.30 12.38
C HIS A 352 -0.22 -27.90 12.77
N LEU A 353 -0.36 -27.03 11.77
CA LEU A 353 -0.89 -25.68 11.92
C LEU A 353 -2.37 -25.66 11.56
N GLU A 354 -3.16 -25.00 12.39
CA GLU A 354 -4.57 -24.71 12.14
C GLU A 354 -4.73 -23.84 10.88
N LYS A 355 -5.83 -24.00 10.11
CA LYS A 355 -6.07 -23.18 8.90
C LYS A 355 -6.20 -21.67 9.20
N LEU A 356 -6.57 -21.32 10.42
CA LEU A 356 -6.63 -19.96 10.95
C LEU A 356 -5.73 -19.84 12.18
N LEU A 357 -4.74 -18.96 12.11
CA LEU A 357 -3.85 -18.67 13.23
C LEU A 357 -4.51 -17.61 14.13
N ILE A 358 -4.54 -17.86 15.44
CA ILE A 358 -5.08 -16.92 16.41
C ILE A 358 -4.10 -16.78 17.56
N THR A 359 -3.78 -15.55 17.95
CA THR A 359 -2.98 -15.25 19.14
C THR A 359 -3.48 -13.99 19.83
N ASP A 360 -3.45 -13.99 21.15
CA ASP A 360 -3.73 -12.83 21.99
C ASP A 360 -2.64 -12.65 23.05
N SER A 361 -2.46 -11.40 23.48
CA SER A 361 -1.57 -11.10 24.61
C SER A 361 -1.87 -9.73 25.18
N THR A 362 -1.75 -9.62 26.51
CA THR A 362 -1.73 -8.33 27.23
C THR A 362 -0.47 -7.52 26.95
N THR A 363 0.57 -8.15 26.39
CA THR A 363 1.81 -7.46 25.99
C THR A 363 1.74 -6.86 24.59
N TYR A 364 0.72 -7.18 23.80
CA TYR A 364 0.59 -6.63 22.44
C TYR A 364 0.06 -5.20 22.51
N ASN A 365 0.65 -4.33 21.68
CA ASN A 365 0.17 -2.97 21.53
C ASN A 365 -0.88 -2.89 20.39
N PRO A 366 -2.08 -2.31 20.62
CA PRO A 366 -3.13 -2.20 19.60
C PRO A 366 -2.72 -1.47 18.32
N GLY A 367 -1.73 -0.58 18.38
CA GLY A 367 -1.20 0.14 17.22
C GLY A 367 -0.37 -0.74 16.25
N VAL A 368 0.08 -1.92 16.71
CA VAL A 368 0.96 -2.82 15.92
C VAL A 368 0.37 -4.19 15.61
N ILE A 369 -0.77 -4.59 16.20
CA ILE A 369 -1.37 -5.92 15.98
C ILE A 369 -1.61 -6.25 14.50
N GLY A 370 -1.98 -5.26 13.68
CA GLY A 370 -2.15 -5.48 12.24
C GLY A 370 -0.84 -5.76 11.48
N LEU A 371 0.29 -5.26 11.99
CA LEU A 371 1.61 -5.58 11.43
C LEU A 371 2.04 -7.01 11.79
N ILE A 372 1.68 -7.46 13.00
CA ILE A 372 1.96 -8.83 13.45
C ILE A 372 1.10 -9.80 12.65
N ALA A 373 -0.20 -9.55 12.51
CA ALA A 373 -1.12 -10.38 11.72
C ALA A 373 -0.61 -10.54 10.29
N GLY A 374 -0.18 -9.45 9.64
CA GLY A 374 0.38 -9.49 8.30
C GLY A 374 1.62 -10.37 8.18
N LYS A 375 2.55 -10.27 9.14
CA LYS A 375 3.76 -11.08 9.14
C LYS A 375 3.51 -12.56 9.42
N LEU A 376 2.57 -12.88 10.31
CA LEU A 376 2.14 -14.27 10.53
C LEU A 376 1.52 -14.85 9.26
N THR A 377 0.66 -14.07 8.60
CA THR A 377 0.05 -14.48 7.33
C THR A 377 1.08 -14.69 6.23
N GLU A 378 2.06 -13.79 6.11
CA GLU A 378 3.16 -13.92 5.13
C GLU A 378 4.04 -15.15 5.43
N GLN A 379 4.43 -15.36 6.69
CA GLN A 379 5.33 -16.45 7.06
C GLN A 379 4.68 -17.83 6.94
N PHE A 380 3.44 -17.97 7.40
CA PHE A 380 2.76 -19.27 7.46
C PHE A 380 1.78 -19.51 6.32
N HIS A 381 1.54 -18.52 5.46
CA HIS A 381 0.56 -18.55 4.36
C HIS A 381 -0.84 -18.97 4.84
N ARG A 382 -1.24 -18.40 5.98
CA ARG A 382 -2.52 -18.67 6.65
C ARG A 382 -3.16 -17.35 7.11
N PRO A 383 -4.49 -17.21 7.06
CA PRO A 383 -5.15 -16.11 7.74
C PRO A 383 -4.74 -16.07 9.21
N ALA A 384 -4.52 -14.86 9.74
CA ALA A 384 -4.04 -14.66 11.09
C ALA A 384 -4.85 -13.57 11.81
N ILE A 385 -5.26 -13.88 13.04
CA ILE A 385 -5.92 -12.98 13.99
C ILE A 385 -4.93 -12.70 15.12
N VAL A 386 -4.69 -11.42 15.40
CA VAL A 386 -3.85 -10.96 16.52
C VAL A 386 -4.64 -10.01 17.38
N MET A 387 -4.74 -10.31 18.68
CA MET A 387 -5.55 -9.56 19.64
C MET A 387 -4.70 -8.95 20.75
N ALA A 388 -4.82 -7.63 20.95
CA ALA A 388 -4.26 -6.93 22.09
C ALA A 388 -5.33 -6.79 23.18
N THR A 389 -5.04 -7.25 24.38
CA THR A 389 -5.99 -7.30 25.50
C THR A 389 -5.71 -6.17 26.48
N LEU A 390 -6.66 -5.26 26.67
CA LEU A 390 -6.54 -4.10 27.56
C LEU A 390 -7.88 -3.79 28.25
N ASP A 391 -7.87 -3.59 29.57
CA ASP A 391 -9.03 -3.12 30.35
C ASP A 391 -10.33 -3.91 30.12
N GLY A 392 -10.23 -5.25 30.01
CA GLY A 392 -11.39 -6.13 29.83
C GLY A 392 -11.88 -6.25 28.37
N VAL A 393 -11.30 -5.50 27.44
CA VAL A 393 -11.62 -5.56 26.00
C VAL A 393 -10.40 -6.00 25.19
N ALA A 394 -10.60 -6.93 24.27
CA ALA A 394 -9.60 -7.31 23.28
C ALA A 394 -9.85 -6.59 21.95
N LYS A 395 -8.86 -5.86 21.45
CA LYS A 395 -8.85 -5.29 20.10
C LYS A 395 -8.14 -6.26 19.17
N GLY A 396 -8.83 -6.73 18.13
CA GLY A 396 -8.32 -7.67 17.15
C GLY A 396 -8.02 -7.03 15.80
N SER A 397 -6.95 -7.49 15.16
CA SER A 397 -6.68 -7.22 13.75
C SER A 397 -6.46 -8.53 13.01
N VAL A 398 -6.97 -8.58 11.79
CA VAL A 398 -6.98 -9.78 10.96
C VAL A 398 -6.35 -9.52 9.60
N ARG A 399 -5.60 -10.50 9.09
CA ARG A 399 -5.09 -10.54 7.71
C ARG A 399 -5.41 -11.89 7.11
N SER A 400 -5.78 -11.90 5.83
CA SER A 400 -6.18 -13.09 5.08
C SER A 400 -5.20 -13.42 3.97
N VAL A 401 -5.40 -14.58 3.33
CA VAL A 401 -4.72 -15.00 2.10
C VAL A 401 -5.68 -14.91 0.90
N PRO A 402 -5.18 -14.79 -0.34
CA PRO A 402 -6.02 -14.77 -1.53
C PRO A 402 -6.99 -15.96 -1.58
N GLY A 403 -8.26 -15.68 -1.87
CA GLY A 403 -9.32 -16.70 -1.93
C GLY A 403 -10.03 -16.99 -0.61
N VAL A 404 -9.58 -16.42 0.51
CA VAL A 404 -10.27 -16.54 1.81
C VAL A 404 -10.90 -15.20 2.20
N ASP A 405 -12.23 -15.11 2.16
CA ASP A 405 -12.99 -13.95 2.65
C ASP A 405 -13.10 -13.99 4.18
N ILE A 406 -12.18 -13.29 4.85
CA ILE A 406 -12.09 -13.35 6.31
C ILE A 406 -13.20 -12.57 7.00
N ILE A 407 -13.70 -11.49 6.38
CA ILE A 407 -14.78 -10.70 6.98
C ILE A 407 -16.12 -11.47 6.89
N ALA A 408 -16.34 -12.25 5.83
CA ALA A 408 -17.48 -13.16 5.75
C ALA A 408 -17.46 -14.18 6.88
N LEU A 409 -16.30 -14.79 7.18
CA LEU A 409 -16.16 -15.71 8.31
C LEU A 409 -16.45 -15.02 9.65
N LEU A 410 -15.90 -13.83 9.90
CA LEU A 410 -16.12 -13.12 11.16
C LEU A 410 -17.60 -12.72 11.36
N ARG A 411 -18.29 -12.34 10.27
CA ARG A 411 -19.71 -11.96 10.33
C ARG A 411 -20.65 -13.12 10.65
N GLU A 412 -20.21 -14.38 10.55
CA GLU A 412 -20.98 -15.52 11.06
C GLU A 412 -21.12 -15.51 12.60
N PHE A 413 -20.30 -14.70 13.30
CA PHE A 413 -20.27 -14.57 14.76
C PHE A 413 -20.41 -13.09 15.19
N GLU A 414 -21.12 -12.27 14.41
CA GLU A 414 -21.21 -10.81 14.59
C GLU A 414 -21.68 -10.42 16.01
N GLU A 415 -22.55 -11.22 16.62
CA GLU A 415 -23.09 -11.02 17.98
C GLU A 415 -22.06 -11.14 19.10
N GLU A 416 -20.90 -11.72 18.83
CA GLU A 416 -19.82 -11.86 19.82
C GLU A 416 -18.92 -10.63 19.88
N PHE A 417 -19.00 -9.74 18.88
CA PHE A 417 -18.16 -8.56 18.77
C PHE A 417 -18.88 -7.29 19.26
N LEU A 418 -18.14 -6.41 19.92
CA LEU A 418 -18.59 -5.07 20.28
C LEU A 418 -18.56 -4.14 19.06
N GLU A 419 -17.51 -4.28 18.25
CA GLU A 419 -17.37 -3.63 16.94
C GLU A 419 -16.75 -4.64 15.96
N LEU A 420 -17.21 -4.65 14.71
CA LEU A 420 -16.64 -5.47 13.63
C LEU A 420 -16.67 -4.69 12.31
N GLY A 421 -15.57 -4.68 11.59
CA GLY A 421 -15.48 -4.07 10.26
C GLY A 421 -14.31 -4.59 9.45
N GLY A 422 -14.36 -4.40 8.13
CA GLY A 422 -13.28 -4.80 7.23
C GLY A 422 -13.74 -5.22 5.84
N HIS A 423 -12.84 -5.90 5.15
CA HIS A 423 -12.94 -6.39 3.78
C HIS A 423 -12.35 -7.82 3.70
N PRO A 424 -12.52 -8.54 2.56
CA PRO A 424 -12.12 -9.94 2.46
C PRO A 424 -10.67 -10.26 2.87
N MET A 425 -9.73 -9.33 2.67
CA MET A 425 -8.30 -9.53 2.98
C MET A 425 -7.86 -9.03 4.35
N ALA A 426 -8.68 -8.23 5.04
CA ALA A 426 -8.32 -7.62 6.32
C ALA A 426 -9.56 -7.17 7.10
N ALA A 427 -9.55 -7.39 8.41
CA ALA A 427 -10.63 -6.95 9.30
C ALA A 427 -10.08 -6.44 10.63
N GLY A 428 -10.91 -5.69 11.35
CA GLY A 428 -10.68 -5.25 12.72
C GLY A 428 -11.94 -5.44 13.54
N PHE A 429 -11.77 -5.79 14.81
CA PHE A 429 -12.88 -6.00 15.73
C PHE A 429 -12.52 -5.70 17.17
N SER A 430 -13.52 -5.64 18.04
CA SER A 430 -13.33 -5.72 19.49
C SER A 430 -14.30 -6.73 20.12
N LEU A 431 -13.88 -7.38 21.21
CA LEU A 431 -14.73 -8.28 22.02
C LEU A 431 -14.33 -8.21 23.50
N GLU A 432 -15.18 -8.74 24.37
CA GLU A 432 -14.87 -8.92 25.79
C GLU A 432 -13.77 -9.98 25.98
N THR A 433 -12.87 -9.75 26.94
CA THR A 433 -11.68 -10.59 27.13
C THR A 433 -12.01 -12.03 27.52
N ASP A 434 -13.09 -12.23 28.28
CA ASP A 434 -13.57 -13.54 28.71
C ASP A 434 -14.15 -14.37 27.54
N LYS A 435 -14.57 -13.73 26.45
CA LYS A 435 -15.06 -14.39 25.24
C LYS A 435 -13.95 -14.89 24.30
N ILE A 436 -12.69 -14.45 24.48
CA ILE A 436 -11.58 -14.77 23.54
C ILE A 436 -11.45 -16.27 23.30
N ALA A 437 -11.40 -17.08 24.36
CA ALA A 437 -11.20 -18.52 24.23
C ALA A 437 -12.33 -19.18 23.44
N THR A 438 -13.58 -18.86 23.77
CA THR A 438 -14.79 -19.40 23.14
C THR A 438 -14.87 -19.00 21.67
N VAL A 439 -14.66 -17.72 21.36
CA VAL A 439 -14.74 -17.20 19.98
C VAL A 439 -13.59 -17.73 19.14
N SER A 440 -12.37 -17.82 19.68
CA SER A 440 -11.22 -18.38 18.96
C SER A 440 -11.45 -19.84 18.56
N HIS A 441 -11.99 -20.65 19.48
CA HIS A 441 -12.33 -22.04 19.18
C HIS A 441 -13.40 -22.16 18.09
N LYS A 442 -14.48 -21.36 18.18
CA LYS A 442 -15.54 -21.33 17.15
C LYS A 442 -14.99 -20.93 15.78
N LEU A 443 -14.16 -19.89 15.72
CA LEU A 443 -13.54 -19.40 14.49
C LEU A 443 -12.59 -20.42 13.88
N GLN A 444 -11.75 -21.07 14.69
CA GLN A 444 -10.82 -22.10 14.21
C GLN A 444 -11.56 -23.33 13.67
N ALA A 445 -12.57 -23.82 14.39
CA ALA A 445 -13.39 -24.94 13.94
C ALA A 445 -14.06 -24.61 12.60
N ARG A 446 -14.66 -23.42 12.49
CA ARG A 446 -15.31 -23.00 11.25
C ARG A 446 -14.33 -22.80 10.10
N ALA A 447 -13.16 -22.21 10.37
CA ALA A 447 -12.09 -22.06 9.39
C ALA A 447 -11.59 -23.41 8.87
N GLU A 448 -11.50 -24.42 9.73
CA GLU A 448 -11.10 -25.78 9.34
C GLU A 448 -12.08 -26.40 8.34
N GLU A 449 -13.38 -26.13 8.48
CA GLU A 449 -14.43 -26.60 7.58
C GLU A 449 -14.42 -25.89 6.22
N ILE A 450 -14.28 -24.56 6.20
CA ILE A 450 -14.55 -23.76 4.99
C ILE A 450 -13.30 -23.42 4.17
N ILE A 451 -12.13 -23.36 4.80
CA ILE A 451 -10.91 -22.98 4.09
C ILE A 451 -10.37 -24.21 3.35
N ASP A 452 -10.31 -24.12 2.02
CA ASP A 452 -9.60 -25.10 1.19
C ASP A 452 -8.10 -25.02 1.48
N GLY A 453 -7.51 -26.15 1.91
CA GLY A 453 -6.07 -26.24 2.21
C GLY A 453 -5.17 -25.89 1.01
N LYS A 454 -5.68 -25.99 -0.22
CA LYS A 454 -4.95 -25.55 -1.43
C LYS A 454 -4.66 -24.06 -1.45
N LEU A 455 -5.52 -23.24 -0.84
CA LEU A 455 -5.33 -21.79 -0.73
C LEU A 455 -4.23 -21.40 0.27
N LEU A 456 -3.82 -22.33 1.13
CA LEU A 456 -2.80 -22.13 2.15
C LEU A 456 -1.39 -22.52 1.66
N VAL A 457 -1.27 -22.93 0.39
CA VAL A 457 0.00 -23.26 -0.23
C VAL A 457 0.59 -22.00 -0.86
N PRO A 458 1.84 -21.62 -0.54
CA PRO A 458 2.52 -20.51 -1.18
C PRO A 458 2.52 -20.67 -2.70
N THR A 459 2.12 -19.62 -3.42
CA THR A 459 2.19 -19.59 -4.88
C THR A 459 3.13 -18.48 -5.33
N LEU A 460 4.08 -18.83 -6.20
CA LEU A 460 4.94 -17.87 -6.88
C LEU A 460 4.45 -17.72 -8.32
N GLU A 461 4.02 -16.52 -8.67
CA GLU A 461 3.69 -16.19 -10.05
C GLU A 461 4.96 -15.70 -10.79
N ALA A 462 5.30 -16.38 -11.87
CA ALA A 462 6.33 -15.98 -12.82
C ALA A 462 5.68 -15.43 -14.10
N ASP A 463 6.28 -14.40 -14.68
CA ASP A 463 5.80 -13.81 -15.93
C ASP A 463 6.01 -14.73 -17.13
N LEU A 464 7.22 -15.31 -17.22
CA LEU A 464 7.69 -16.11 -18.35
C LEU A 464 8.71 -17.16 -17.88
N GLU A 465 8.83 -18.22 -18.67
CA GLU A 465 9.99 -19.12 -18.64
C GLU A 465 11.00 -18.65 -19.71
N LEU A 466 12.25 -18.45 -19.31
CA LEU A 466 13.35 -17.96 -20.15
C LEU A 466 14.57 -18.86 -20.00
N ASP A 467 15.35 -18.96 -21.08
CA ASP A 467 16.69 -19.54 -21.03
C ASP A 467 17.71 -18.45 -20.74
N PHE A 468 18.91 -18.82 -20.25
CA PHE A 468 19.97 -17.84 -20.01
C PHE A 468 20.43 -17.12 -21.29
N ASN A 469 20.23 -17.72 -22.47
CA ASN A 469 20.44 -17.07 -23.77
C ASN A 469 19.52 -15.85 -24.02
N ASP A 470 18.41 -15.75 -23.30
CA ASP A 470 17.47 -14.62 -23.40
C ASP A 470 17.90 -13.43 -22.56
N LEU A 471 18.84 -13.65 -21.63
CA LEU A 471 19.27 -12.65 -20.67
C LEU A 471 20.35 -11.78 -21.29
N SER A 472 20.06 -10.49 -21.43
CA SER A 472 20.97 -9.50 -21.99
C SER A 472 20.86 -8.17 -21.26
N PHE A 473 21.86 -7.30 -21.46
CA PHE A 473 21.80 -5.92 -21.00
C PHE A 473 20.63 -5.16 -21.63
N ASP A 474 20.32 -5.43 -22.90
CA ASP A 474 19.16 -4.83 -23.58
C ASP A 474 17.85 -5.23 -22.91
N LEU A 475 17.68 -6.52 -22.57
CA LEU A 475 16.53 -6.97 -21.81
C LEU A 475 16.47 -6.23 -20.47
N TYR A 476 17.54 -6.20 -19.69
CA TYR A 476 17.58 -5.47 -18.42
C TYR A 476 17.16 -3.99 -18.58
N HIS A 477 17.71 -3.27 -19.56
CA HIS A 477 17.37 -1.88 -19.81
C HIS A 477 15.91 -1.68 -20.24
N ASP A 478 15.34 -2.60 -21.02
CA ASP A 478 13.92 -2.57 -21.36
C ASP A 478 13.03 -2.86 -20.15
N LEU A 479 13.43 -3.79 -19.27
CA LEU A 479 12.73 -4.05 -18.01
C LEU A 479 12.70 -2.80 -17.12
N GLU A 480 13.80 -2.05 -17.02
CA GLU A 480 13.84 -0.83 -16.21
C GLU A 480 12.88 0.27 -16.71
N LYS A 481 12.51 0.27 -18.00
CA LYS A 481 11.47 1.18 -18.53
C LYS A 481 10.08 0.89 -17.94
N PHE A 482 9.85 -0.31 -17.39
CA PHE A 482 8.60 -0.64 -16.70
C PHE A 482 8.52 -0.01 -15.31
N ALA A 483 9.62 0.52 -14.75
CA ALA A 483 9.56 1.27 -13.51
C ALA A 483 8.65 2.52 -13.65
N PRO A 484 7.98 2.98 -12.58
CA PRO A 484 8.03 2.48 -11.20
C PRO A 484 7.31 1.15 -11.00
N PHE A 485 7.93 0.23 -10.24
CA PHE A 485 7.36 -1.07 -9.90
C PHE A 485 6.53 -1.03 -8.61
N GLY A 486 5.43 -1.78 -8.55
CA GLY A 486 4.52 -1.86 -7.40
C GLY A 486 3.36 -2.81 -7.67
N LEU A 487 2.22 -2.65 -6.97
CA LEU A 487 1.04 -3.48 -7.20
C LEU A 487 0.59 -3.39 -8.66
N ALA A 488 0.19 -4.52 -9.26
CA ALA A 488 -0.18 -4.70 -10.68
C ALA A 488 0.92 -4.37 -11.71
N ASN A 489 2.08 -3.86 -11.28
CA ASN A 489 3.26 -3.63 -12.12
C ASN A 489 4.50 -4.07 -11.34
N SER A 490 4.55 -5.32 -10.92
CA SER A 490 5.70 -5.87 -10.18
C SER A 490 6.92 -5.96 -11.08
N ARG A 491 8.11 -6.05 -10.46
CA ARG A 491 9.33 -6.34 -11.21
C ARG A 491 9.27 -7.76 -11.75
N PRO A 492 9.48 -7.99 -13.06
CA PRO A 492 9.24 -9.28 -13.68
C PRO A 492 10.00 -10.42 -13.02
N VAL A 493 9.31 -11.54 -12.82
CA VAL A 493 9.89 -12.78 -12.31
C VAL A 493 9.93 -13.79 -13.44
N PHE A 494 11.09 -14.40 -13.66
CA PHE A 494 11.31 -15.40 -14.68
C PHE A 494 11.62 -16.75 -14.06
N ILE A 495 11.36 -17.81 -14.80
CA ILE A 495 11.81 -19.17 -14.45
C ILE A 495 12.82 -19.63 -15.48
N THR A 496 13.88 -20.28 -15.01
CA THR A 496 14.76 -21.10 -15.86
C THR A 496 14.82 -22.50 -15.28
N ARG A 497 14.69 -23.50 -16.15
CA ARG A 497 14.72 -24.91 -15.79
C ARG A 497 16.09 -25.53 -15.99
N ASN A 498 16.38 -26.60 -15.25
CA ASN A 498 17.58 -27.42 -15.43
C ASN A 498 18.90 -26.62 -15.38
N VAL A 499 19.03 -25.77 -14.37
CA VAL A 499 20.20 -24.94 -14.10
C VAL A 499 21.12 -25.66 -13.11
N GLN A 500 22.36 -25.87 -13.50
CA GLN A 500 23.38 -26.50 -12.68
C GLN A 500 24.02 -25.49 -11.71
N VAL A 501 24.19 -25.89 -10.46
CA VAL A 501 24.93 -25.13 -9.45
C VAL A 501 26.43 -25.35 -9.60
N GLU A 502 27.13 -24.40 -10.21
CA GLU A 502 28.60 -24.45 -10.38
C GLU A 502 29.33 -24.16 -9.07
N SER A 503 28.85 -23.18 -8.31
CA SER A 503 29.35 -22.91 -6.97
C SER A 503 28.28 -22.24 -6.11
N LEU A 504 28.41 -22.41 -4.80
CA LEU A 504 27.56 -21.75 -3.81
C LEU A 504 28.37 -21.39 -2.58
N ARG A 505 28.09 -20.23 -1.98
CA ARG A 505 28.73 -19.77 -0.74
C ARG A 505 27.83 -18.85 0.07
N PRO A 506 27.87 -18.92 1.41
CA PRO A 506 27.19 -17.94 2.25
C PRO A 506 27.83 -16.56 2.11
N VAL A 507 27.00 -15.51 2.18
CA VAL A 507 27.42 -14.10 2.19
C VAL A 507 26.57 -13.25 3.13
N GLY A 508 27.08 -12.06 3.48
CA GLY A 508 26.42 -11.12 4.40
C GLY A 508 26.72 -11.39 5.87
N GLN A 509 26.18 -10.53 6.74
CA GLN A 509 26.32 -10.69 8.19
C GLN A 509 25.68 -12.02 8.62
N GLN A 510 26.40 -12.79 9.44
CA GLN A 510 25.96 -14.09 9.96
C GLN A 510 25.59 -15.11 8.86
N ALA A 511 26.21 -15.03 7.67
CA ALA A 511 25.95 -15.98 6.57
C ALA A 511 24.47 -16.05 6.13
N LYS A 512 23.71 -14.96 6.29
CA LYS A 512 22.25 -14.92 6.08
C LYS A 512 21.81 -15.12 4.61
N HIS A 513 22.66 -14.84 3.63
CA HIS A 513 22.31 -14.92 2.20
C HIS A 513 23.17 -15.97 1.49
N LEU A 514 22.68 -16.48 0.37
CA LEU A 514 23.40 -17.45 -0.46
C LEU A 514 23.80 -16.80 -1.78
N LYS A 515 25.09 -16.83 -2.11
CA LYS A 515 25.61 -16.43 -3.43
C LYS A 515 25.85 -17.70 -4.24
N LEU A 516 25.37 -17.74 -5.47
CA LEU A 516 25.52 -18.87 -6.37
C LEU A 516 26.15 -18.42 -7.69
N THR A 517 26.83 -19.35 -8.35
CA THR A 517 27.20 -19.27 -9.76
C THR A 517 26.45 -20.40 -10.46
N LEU A 518 25.69 -20.04 -11.48
CA LEU A 518 24.74 -20.92 -12.13
C LEU A 518 25.09 -21.08 -13.61
N HIS A 519 24.90 -22.29 -14.12
CA HIS A 519 25.19 -22.64 -15.50
C HIS A 519 24.00 -23.38 -16.12
N GLN A 520 23.66 -23.04 -17.37
CA GLN A 520 22.65 -23.75 -18.15
C GLN A 520 23.34 -24.32 -19.39
N GLN A 521 23.18 -25.61 -19.69
CA GLN A 521 23.91 -26.29 -20.78
C GLN A 521 23.77 -25.61 -22.15
N SER A 522 22.69 -24.87 -22.38
CA SER A 522 22.44 -24.12 -23.61
C SER A 522 23.31 -22.86 -23.77
N LEU A 523 24.04 -22.43 -22.73
CA LEU A 523 24.88 -21.25 -22.69
C LEU A 523 26.28 -21.63 -22.18
N ASN A 524 27.34 -21.29 -22.95
CA ASN A 524 28.73 -21.51 -22.54
C ASN A 524 29.24 -20.52 -21.47
N SER A 525 28.36 -19.85 -20.74
CA SER A 525 28.74 -18.88 -19.72
C SER A 525 27.91 -19.02 -18.45
N ASN A 526 28.57 -18.69 -17.34
CA ASN A 526 27.97 -18.74 -16.01
C ASN A 526 27.34 -17.39 -15.67
N ILE A 527 26.24 -17.42 -14.93
CA ILE A 527 25.59 -16.23 -14.40
C ILE A 527 25.63 -16.26 -12.88
N ASP A 528 25.98 -15.12 -12.32
CA ASP A 528 26.00 -14.89 -10.89
C ASP A 528 24.58 -14.71 -10.35
N ALA A 529 24.29 -15.29 -9.19
CA ALA A 529 22.99 -15.16 -8.55
C ALA A 529 23.11 -14.92 -7.04
N ILE A 530 22.13 -14.24 -6.45
CA ILE A 530 22.03 -14.05 -5.00
C ILE A 530 20.62 -14.42 -4.54
N TYR A 531 20.55 -15.23 -3.49
CA TYR A 531 19.33 -15.60 -2.80
C TYR A 531 19.33 -15.03 -1.39
N PHE A 532 18.55 -13.98 -1.18
CA PHE A 532 18.51 -13.28 0.11
C PHE A 532 17.75 -14.09 1.17
N SER A 533 18.29 -14.14 2.40
CA SER A 533 17.67 -14.83 3.55
C SER A 533 17.57 -16.34 3.35
N ALA A 534 18.50 -16.90 2.58
CA ALA A 534 18.57 -18.31 2.21
C ALA A 534 19.85 -18.99 2.73
N GLY A 535 20.43 -18.51 3.85
CA GLY A 535 21.61 -19.14 4.46
C GLY A 535 21.40 -20.62 4.77
N ASP A 536 20.19 -20.98 5.23
CA ASP A 536 19.82 -22.36 5.59
C ASP A 536 19.73 -23.29 4.38
N TRP A 537 19.68 -22.78 3.15
CA TRP A 537 19.69 -23.61 1.94
C TRP A 537 21.03 -24.33 1.70
N LEU A 538 22.09 -23.96 2.42
CA LEU A 538 23.39 -24.64 2.34
C LEU A 538 23.31 -26.13 2.68
N SER A 539 22.35 -26.56 3.51
CA SER A 539 22.16 -27.99 3.80
C SER A 539 21.40 -28.74 2.70
N ASN A 540 20.75 -28.01 1.78
CA ASN A 540 19.79 -28.57 0.83
C ASN A 540 20.30 -28.52 -0.63
N LEU A 541 21.36 -27.76 -0.88
CA LEU A 541 21.99 -27.59 -2.19
C LEU A 541 23.49 -27.85 -2.09
N GLN A 542 24.05 -28.47 -3.11
CA GLN A 542 25.49 -28.69 -3.26
C GLN A 542 25.93 -28.38 -4.70
N GLN A 543 27.24 -28.23 -4.89
CA GLN A 543 27.83 -28.09 -6.21
C GLN A 543 27.49 -29.31 -7.08
N GLY A 544 27.13 -29.06 -8.34
CA GLY A 544 26.74 -30.07 -9.31
C GLY A 544 25.25 -30.42 -9.30
N ASP A 545 24.49 -29.99 -8.29
CA ASP A 545 23.03 -30.17 -8.27
C ASP A 545 22.37 -29.45 -9.45
N THR A 546 21.33 -30.07 -10.01
CA THR A 546 20.45 -29.45 -11.01
C THR A 546 19.23 -28.87 -10.32
N THR A 547 18.87 -27.65 -10.68
CA THR A 547 17.79 -26.89 -10.06
C THR A 547 16.95 -26.16 -11.10
N ASP A 548 15.68 -25.97 -10.80
CA ASP A 548 14.88 -24.92 -11.39
C ASP A 548 14.98 -23.68 -10.50
N ILE A 549 15.03 -22.49 -11.10
CA ILE A 549 15.12 -21.22 -10.38
C ILE A 549 14.00 -20.27 -10.81
N ALA A 550 13.45 -19.54 -9.85
CA ALA A 550 12.60 -18.37 -10.09
C ALA A 550 13.36 -17.12 -9.65
N TYR A 551 13.50 -16.12 -10.53
CA TYR A 551 14.41 -14.99 -10.29
C TYR A 551 13.96 -13.69 -10.95
N GLN A 552 14.57 -12.58 -10.54
CA GLN A 552 14.51 -11.28 -11.21
C GLN A 552 15.88 -10.96 -11.80
N LEU A 553 15.93 -10.43 -13.02
CA LEU A 553 17.17 -10.02 -13.68
C LEU A 553 17.65 -8.67 -13.14
N ASP A 554 18.86 -8.58 -12.63
CA ASP A 554 19.42 -7.39 -12.02
C ASP A 554 20.83 -7.09 -12.54
N LEU A 555 21.37 -5.92 -12.17
CA LEU A 555 22.69 -5.47 -12.58
C LEU A 555 23.62 -5.27 -11.40
N ASN A 556 24.69 -6.06 -11.36
CA ASN A 556 25.77 -5.90 -10.40
C ASN A 556 26.81 -4.91 -10.94
N THR A 557 27.02 -3.81 -10.22
CA THR A 557 28.05 -2.81 -10.53
C THR A 557 29.15 -2.86 -9.47
N TRP A 558 30.35 -3.28 -9.86
CA TRP A 558 31.51 -3.38 -8.97
C TRP A 558 32.75 -2.75 -9.61
N ASN A 559 33.40 -1.81 -8.92
CA ASN A 559 34.56 -1.07 -9.42
C ASN A 559 34.38 -0.49 -10.84
N GLY A 560 33.17 -0.03 -11.16
CA GLY A 560 32.82 0.52 -12.48
C GLY A 560 32.51 -0.52 -13.56
N ASN A 561 32.73 -1.81 -13.30
CA ASN A 561 32.33 -2.90 -14.19
C ASN A 561 30.90 -3.34 -13.90
N GLN A 562 30.11 -3.52 -14.95
CA GLN A 562 28.73 -3.97 -14.87
C GLN A 562 28.61 -5.40 -15.37
N SER A 563 27.82 -6.22 -14.66
CA SER A 563 27.54 -7.61 -15.00
C SER A 563 26.09 -7.93 -14.68
N LEU A 564 25.45 -8.78 -15.48
CA LEU A 564 24.12 -9.29 -15.14
C LEU A 564 24.19 -10.21 -13.92
N GLN A 565 23.19 -10.11 -13.07
CA GLN A 565 23.03 -10.94 -11.88
C GLN A 565 21.57 -11.37 -11.73
N LEU A 566 21.32 -12.54 -11.16
CA LEU A 566 19.98 -13.00 -10.84
C LEU A 566 19.68 -12.78 -9.35
N ILE A 567 18.55 -12.16 -9.04
CA ILE A 567 18.01 -12.12 -7.68
C ILE A 567 17.00 -13.26 -7.54
N ILE A 568 17.42 -14.35 -6.91
CA ILE A 568 16.59 -15.54 -6.73
C ILE A 568 15.46 -15.26 -5.75
N LYS A 569 14.26 -15.70 -6.12
CA LYS A 569 13.04 -15.67 -5.30
C LYS A 569 12.70 -17.05 -4.74
N ASP A 570 12.94 -18.10 -5.52
CA ASP A 570 12.75 -19.48 -5.09
C ASP A 570 13.63 -20.44 -5.91
N ILE A 571 13.95 -21.61 -5.32
CA ILE A 571 14.74 -22.67 -5.95
C ILE A 571 14.02 -24.01 -5.74
N LYS A 572 13.99 -24.85 -6.77
CA LYS A 572 13.55 -26.24 -6.67
C LYS A 572 14.66 -27.15 -7.16
N LYS A 573 15.11 -28.08 -6.32
CA LYS A 573 16.02 -29.14 -6.74
C LYS A 573 15.28 -30.08 -7.71
N VAL A 574 15.93 -30.44 -8.80
CA VAL A 574 15.45 -31.45 -9.74
C VAL A 574 16.12 -32.76 -9.32
N ASP A 575 15.31 -33.77 -9.02
CA ASP A 575 15.78 -35.10 -8.63
C ASP A 575 16.40 -35.89 -9.79
#